data_AF-A0A662ITZ7-F1
#
_entry.id   AF-A0A662ITZ7-F1
#
_cell.length_a   1.000
_cell.length_b   1.000
_cell.length_c   1.000
_cell.angle_alpha   90.00
_cell.angle_beta   90.00
_cell.angle_gamma   90.00
#
_symmetry.space_group_name_H-M   'P 1'
#
loop_
_entity.id
_entity.type
_entity.pdbx_description
1 polymer ?
#
loop_
_entity_poly.entity_id
_entity_poly.type
_entity_poly.pdbx_seq_one_letter_code
_entity_poly.pdbx_strand_id
1 'polypeptide(L)' 'MGEEKVAVYIPKKLYERIEKAVKESGGEFKNVEEYVAFVLEEVLKEEEETAFTPEEEEEIKRRLRALGYL' A
#
# COMPACT_ATOMS: atom_id res chain seq x y z
N MET A 1 -19.89 -0.01 13.30
CA MET A 1 -20.46 -0.48 12.02
C MET A 1 -19.34 -1.20 11.31
N GLY A 2 -19.52 -2.48 10.95
CA GLY A 2 -18.49 -3.17 10.16
C GLY A 2 -18.48 -2.60 8.76
N GLU A 3 -17.30 -2.31 8.22
CA GLU A 3 -17.14 -1.89 6.83
C GLU A 3 -17.70 -2.96 5.89
N GLU A 4 -18.25 -2.52 4.75
CA GLU A 4 -18.70 -3.41 3.69
C GLU A 4 -17.48 -4.09 3.04
N LYS A 5 -17.51 -5.41 2.92
CA LYS A 5 -16.40 -6.22 2.38
C LYS A 5 -16.78 -6.86 1.05
N VAL A 6 -15.80 -6.96 0.16
CA VAL A 6 -15.95 -7.59 -1.15
C VAL A 6 -15.14 -8.89 -1.19
N ALA A 7 -15.73 -9.97 -1.72
CA ALA A 7 -15.04 -11.24 -1.88
C ALA A 7 -14.09 -11.21 -3.09
N VAL A 8 -12.84 -11.62 -2.88
CA VAL A 8 -11.80 -11.69 -3.92
C VAL A 8 -11.27 -13.11 -4.01
N TYR A 9 -11.15 -13.64 -5.23
CA TYR A 9 -10.57 -14.95 -5.49
C TYR A 9 -9.10 -14.81 -5.85
N ILE A 10 -8.23 -15.53 -5.14
CA ILE A 10 -6.80 -15.59 -5.40
C ILE A 10 -6.35 -17.05 -5.61
N PRO A 11 -5.22 -17.29 -6.31
CA PRO A 11 -4.66 -18.63 -6.44
C PRO A 11 -4.42 -19.28 -5.07
N LYS A 12 -4.80 -20.55 -4.91
CA LYS A 12 -4.64 -21.29 -3.64
C LYS A 12 -3.20 -21.24 -3.11
N LYS A 13 -2.22 -21.36 -4.00
CA LYS A 13 -0.79 -21.27 -3.66
C LYS A 13 -0.41 -19.92 -3.03
N LEU A 14 -1.06 -18.83 -3.45
CA LEU A 14 -0.84 -17.50 -2.87
C LEU A 14 -1.45 -17.42 -1.47
N TYR A 15 -2.70 -17.89 -1.33
CA TYR A 15 -3.37 -17.97 -0.02
C TYR A 15 -2.53 -18.76 1.01
N GLU A 16 -1.99 -19.92 0.63
CA GLU A 16 -1.15 -20.74 1.51
C GLU A 16 0.14 -20.02 1.96
N ARG A 17 0.71 -19.16 1.11
CA ARG A 17 1.87 -18.32 1.49
C ARG A 17 1.46 -17.24 2.47
N ILE A 18 0.33 -16.60 2.24
CA ILE A 18 -0.20 -15.55 3.13
C ILE A 18 -0.55 -16.16 4.50
N GLU A 19 -1.18 -17.33 4.54
CA GLU A 19 -1.51 -18.01 5.79
C GLU A 19 -0.26 -18.33 6.62
N LYS A 20 0.85 -18.70 5.98
CA LYS A 20 2.14 -18.87 6.66
C LYS A 20 2.67 -17.56 7.21
N ALA A 21 2.64 -16.48 6.42
CA ALA A 21 3.07 -15.16 6.87
C ALA A 21 2.28 -14.69 8.11
N VAL A 22 0.96 -14.89 8.13
CA VAL A 22 0.10 -14.58 9.29
C VAL A 22 0.48 -15.40 10.53
N LYS A 23 0.82 -16.69 10.37
CA LYS A 23 1.27 -17.53 11.49
C LYS A 23 2.65 -17.10 12.01
N GLU A 24 3.52 -16.68 11.11
CA GLU A 24 4.90 -16.25 11.40
C GLU A 24 4.96 -14.84 12.00
N SER A 25 3.93 -14.01 11.82
CA SER A 25 3.88 -12.63 12.34
C SER A 25 3.67 -12.55 13.86
N GLY A 26 3.63 -13.68 14.58
CA GLY A 26 3.58 -13.70 16.04
C GLY A 26 2.30 -13.11 16.65
N GLY A 27 1.22 -13.02 15.87
CA GLY A 27 -0.07 -12.49 16.31
C GLY A 27 -0.34 -11.03 15.93
N GLU A 28 0.54 -10.42 15.12
CA GLU A 28 0.29 -9.09 14.53
C GLU A 28 -1.00 -9.06 13.70
N PHE A 29 -1.33 -10.17 13.03
CA PHE A 29 -2.54 -10.33 12.25
C PHE A 29 -3.37 -11.48 12.80
N LYS A 30 -4.68 -11.26 12.97
CA LYS A 30 -5.61 -12.26 13.52
C LYS A 30 -6.03 -13.28 12.47
N ASN A 31 -6.02 -12.88 11.20
CA ASN A 31 -6.43 -13.72 10.07
C ASN A 31 -5.85 -13.20 8.74
N VAL A 32 -6.07 -13.98 7.69
CA VAL A 32 -5.61 -13.67 6.31
C VAL A 32 -6.24 -12.39 5.75
N GLU A 33 -7.48 -12.10 6.11
CA GLU A 33 -8.19 -10.93 5.60
C GLU A 33 -7.55 -9.62 6.11
N GLU A 34 -7.20 -9.56 7.40
CA GLU A 34 -6.52 -8.41 8.02
C GLU A 34 -5.15 -8.16 7.38
N TYR A 35 -4.38 -9.22 7.13
CA TYR A 35 -3.09 -9.12 6.46
C TYR A 35 -3.23 -8.61 5.02
N VAL A 36 -4.18 -9.16 4.26
CA VAL A 36 -4.39 -8.76 2.86
C VAL A 36 -4.86 -7.31 2.78
N ALA A 37 -5.79 -6.90 3.64
CA ALA A 37 -6.25 -5.52 3.69
C ALA A 37 -5.09 -4.56 3.99
N PHE A 38 -4.30 -4.83 5.04
CA PHE A 38 -3.14 -4.02 5.41
C PHE A 38 -2.13 -3.87 4.26
N VAL A 39 -1.73 -4.99 3.63
CA VAL A 39 -0.76 -4.95 2.53
C VAL A 39 -1.30 -4.16 1.32
N LEU A 40 -2.58 -4.33 0.98
CA LEU A 40 -3.18 -3.59 -0.13
C LEU A 40 -3.29 -2.09 0.19
N GLU A 41 -3.66 -1.73 1.41
CA GLU A 41 -3.70 -0.33 1.85
C GLU A 41 -2.33 0.34 1.78
N GLU A 42 -1.28 -0.31 2.28
CA GLU A 42 0.07 0.26 2.26
C GLU A 42 0.60 0.40 0.82
N VAL A 43 0.36 -0.59 -0.04
CA VAL A 43 0.74 -0.50 -1.47
C VAL A 43 0.01 0.65 -2.16
N LEU A 44 -1.28 0.85 -1.89
CA LEU A 44 -2.05 1.94 -2.48
C LEU A 44 -1.68 3.32 -1.92
N LYS A 45 -1.34 3.41 -0.63
CA LYS A 45 -0.81 4.65 -0.03
C LYS A 45 0.53 5.05 -0.63
N GLU A 46 1.44 4.09 -0.85
CA GLU A 46 2.72 4.39 -1.50
C GLU A 46 2.50 4.93 -2.93
N GLU A 47 1.51 4.42 -3.68
CA GLU A 47 1.14 4.99 -4.99
C GLU A 47 0.60 6.42 -4.89
N GLU A 48 -0.16 6.75 -3.84
CA GLU A 48 -0.67 8.10 -3.60
C GLU A 48 0.43 9.09 -3.16
N GLU A 49 1.37 8.67 -2.31
CA GLU A 49 2.46 9.54 -1.82
C GLU A 49 3.62 9.71 -2.82
N THR A 50 3.81 8.76 -3.74
CA THR A 50 4.91 8.82 -4.74
C THR A 50 4.52 9.43 -6.07
N ALA A 51 3.23 9.57 -6.37
CA ALA A 51 2.77 10.27 -7.54
C ALA A 51 2.69 11.78 -7.27
N PHE A 52 3.82 12.49 -7.28
CA PHE A 52 3.74 13.93 -7.53
C PHE A 52 2.96 14.12 -8.82
N THR A 53 1.87 14.85 -8.75
CA THR A 53 1.16 15.25 -9.96
C THR A 53 2.12 16.03 -10.86
N PRO A 54 1.92 16.03 -12.19
CA PRO A 54 2.77 16.81 -13.10
C PRO A 54 2.90 18.29 -12.69
N GLU A 55 1.86 18.84 -12.06
CA GLU A 55 1.81 20.19 -11.51
C GLU A 55 2.72 20.36 -10.28
N GLU A 56 2.73 19.40 -9.37
CA GLU A 56 3.63 19.40 -8.21
C GLU A 56 5.10 19.24 -8.61
N GLU A 57 5.39 18.40 -9.62
CA GLU A 57 6.74 18.33 -10.18
C GLU A 57 7.19 19.66 -10.77
N GLU A 58 6.32 20.37 -11.50
CA GLU A 58 6.64 21.69 -12.05
C GLU A 58 6.90 22.71 -10.95
N GLU A 59 6.10 22.69 -9.87
CA GLU A 59 6.29 23.60 -8.76
C GLU A 59 7.59 23.30 -8.00
N ILE A 60 7.93 22.03 -7.79
CA ILE A 60 9.22 21.61 -7.24
C ILE A 60 10.37 22.07 -8.15
N LYS A 61 10.27 21.88 -9.47
CA LYS A 61 11.27 22.37 -10.45
C LYS A 61 11.40 23.90 -10.44
N ARG A 62 10.33 24.66 -10.19
CA ARG A 62 10.38 26.12 -10.03
C ARG A 62 11.08 26.51 -8.73
N ARG A 63 10.74 25.86 -7.60
CA ARG A 63 11.36 26.11 -6.29
C ARG A 63 12.85 25.76 -6.30
N LEU A 64 13.23 24.64 -6.89
CA LEU A 64 14.64 24.22 -7.02
C LEU A 64 15.46 25.20 -7.86
N ARG A 65 14.92 25.71 -8.98
CA ARG A 65 15.55 26.78 -9.78
C ARG A 65 15.69 28.09 -9.00
N ALA A 66 14.67 28.48 -8.23
CA ALA A 66 14.73 29.68 -7.39
C ALA A 66 15.78 29.57 -6.27
N LEU A 67 16.02 28.35 -5.78
CA LEU A 67 17.03 28.04 -4.77
C LEU A 67 18.43 27.76 -5.36
N GLY A 68 18.57 27.72 -6.69
CA GLY A 68 19.86 27.52 -7.38
C GLY A 68 20.38 26.09 -7.41
N TYR A 69 19.52 25.10 -7.18
CA TYR A 69 19.87 23.67 -7.28
C TYR A 69 19.75 23.12 -8.71
N LEU A 70 19.15 23.90 -9.63
CA LEU A 70 18.95 23.64 -11.07
C LEU A 70 19.18 24.94 -11.84
#